data_AF-A0A2D5YWM7-F1
#
_entry.id   AF-A0A2D5YWM7-F1
#
_cell.length_a   1.000
_cell.length_b   1.000
_cell.length_c   1.000
_cell.angle_alpha   90.00
_cell.angle_beta   90.00
_cell.angle_gamma   90.00
#
_symmetry.space_group_name_H-M   'P 1'
#
loop_
_entity.id
_entity.type
_entity.pdbx_description
1 polymer ?
#
loop_
_entity_poly.entity_id
_entity_poly.type
_entity_poly.pdbx_seq_one_letter_code
_entity_poly.pdbx_strand_id
1 'polypeptide(L)'
;MTTPIEQTPDYDQFCQLRLLDPFPLLARLRAEQPVHFCEPMQVWLITRYDDIFQGLRDTKRLSSSRDGMYLGPLTPDNRPRAQPLIQHISGWLQNLDAPDHTRLRKLVGLAFTPRMIADLQPRIQQIINQLLTDIGDADECEFNKSFCLPLPAMVICDMLGIPTEYQRGFRHAMEEILPFSSGGGPRLNEALDPALSRLNELTDLFTELIDRRRREPREDLISAM
;
A
#
# COMPACT_ATOMS: atom_id res chain seq x y z
N MET A 1 -34.80 20.48 -4.83
CA MET A 1 -33.45 20.50 -5.41
C MET A 1 -32.54 19.79 -4.43
N THR A 2 -31.84 18.74 -4.85
CA THR A 2 -30.91 17.98 -4.01
C THR A 2 -29.66 18.82 -3.77
N THR A 3 -29.12 18.85 -2.54
CA THR A 3 -27.87 19.55 -2.21
C THR A 3 -26.73 19.05 -3.10
N PRO A 4 -25.92 19.93 -3.73
CA PRO A 4 -24.74 19.52 -4.49
C PRO A 4 -23.85 18.56 -3.70
N ILE A 5 -23.25 17.57 -4.36
CA ILE A 5 -22.46 16.50 -3.71
C ILE A 5 -21.33 17.12 -2.88
N GLU A 6 -20.68 18.13 -3.42
CA GLU A 6 -19.54 18.85 -2.86
C GLU A 6 -19.89 19.63 -1.58
N GLN A 7 -21.19 19.88 -1.35
CA GLN A 7 -21.69 20.59 -0.16
C GLN A 7 -22.20 19.64 0.93
N THR A 8 -22.05 18.32 0.74
CA THR A 8 -22.45 17.34 1.74
C THR A 8 -21.35 17.10 2.78
N PRO A 9 -21.68 16.89 4.07
CA PRO A 9 -20.70 16.53 5.09
C PRO A 9 -19.90 15.27 4.74
N ASP A 10 -20.56 14.29 4.12
CA ASP A 10 -19.94 13.03 3.72
C ASP A 10 -18.85 13.26 2.67
N TYR A 11 -19.03 14.21 1.76
CA TYR A 11 -18.02 14.52 0.75
C TYR A 11 -16.73 15.08 1.36
N ASP A 12 -16.83 16.00 2.33
CA ASP A 12 -15.65 16.51 3.04
C ASP A 12 -14.93 15.39 3.81
N GLN A 13 -15.68 14.55 4.54
CA GLN A 13 -15.10 13.40 5.24
C GLN A 13 -14.46 12.39 4.28
N PHE A 14 -15.05 12.16 3.12
CA PHE A 14 -14.50 11.29 2.07
C PHE A 14 -13.19 11.84 1.53
N CYS A 15 -13.14 13.14 1.20
CA CYS A 15 -11.93 13.81 0.72
C CYS A 15 -10.76 13.74 1.71
N GLN A 16 -11.08 13.63 3.00
CA GLN A 16 -10.10 13.51 4.08
C GLN A 16 -9.78 12.06 4.47
N LEU A 17 -10.37 11.07 3.76
CA LEU A 17 -10.25 9.64 4.05
C LEU A 17 -10.73 9.27 5.46
N ARG A 18 -11.79 9.93 5.93
CA ARG A 18 -12.40 9.75 7.27
C ARG A 18 -13.85 9.26 7.24
N LEU A 19 -14.46 9.17 6.07
CA LEU A 19 -15.85 8.71 5.93
C LEU A 19 -15.93 7.20 6.22
N LEU A 20 -16.72 6.83 7.23
CA LEU A 20 -16.86 5.43 7.68
C LEU A 20 -17.66 4.58 6.68
N ASP A 21 -18.75 5.14 6.14
CA ASP A 21 -19.57 4.49 5.11
C ASP A 21 -19.55 5.31 3.82
N PRO A 22 -18.63 5.00 2.87
CA PRO A 22 -18.55 5.71 1.61
C PRO A 22 -19.60 5.24 0.58
N PHE A 23 -20.32 4.14 0.82
CA PHE A 23 -21.16 3.54 -0.22
C PHE A 23 -22.31 4.43 -0.69
N PRO A 24 -23.04 5.16 0.18
CA PRO A 24 -24.07 6.11 -0.25
C PRO A 24 -23.50 7.24 -1.12
N LEU A 25 -22.40 7.85 -0.71
CA LEU A 25 -21.73 8.91 -1.48
C LEU A 25 -21.25 8.38 -2.84
N LEU A 26 -20.60 7.22 -2.87
CA LEU A 26 -20.14 6.58 -4.10
C LEU A 26 -21.30 6.19 -5.02
N ALA A 27 -22.45 5.77 -4.48
CA ALA A 27 -23.65 5.50 -5.26
C ALA A 27 -24.18 6.77 -5.93
N ARG A 28 -24.16 7.89 -5.21
CA ARG A 28 -24.57 9.19 -5.73
C ARG A 28 -23.62 9.71 -6.81
N LEU A 29 -22.31 9.63 -6.58
CA LEU A 29 -21.29 9.95 -7.60
C LEU A 29 -21.48 9.10 -8.86
N ARG A 30 -21.69 7.79 -8.74
CA ARG A 30 -21.96 6.92 -9.91
C ARG A 30 -23.17 7.34 -10.75
N ALA A 31 -24.22 7.83 -10.08
CA ALA A 31 -25.47 8.21 -10.72
C ALA A 31 -25.41 9.61 -11.35
N GLU A 32 -24.86 10.58 -10.62
CA GLU A 32 -24.94 12.01 -10.97
C GLU A 32 -23.65 12.52 -11.66
N GLN A 33 -22.47 12.09 -11.19
CA GLN A 33 -21.15 12.60 -11.60
C GLN A 33 -20.13 11.44 -11.69
N PRO A 34 -20.28 10.52 -12.65
CA PRO A 34 -19.50 9.27 -12.69
C PRO A 34 -17.99 9.48 -12.90
N VAL A 35 -17.63 10.61 -13.51
CA VAL A 35 -16.27 11.15 -13.59
C VAL A 35 -16.30 12.53 -12.94
N HIS A 36 -15.74 12.62 -11.73
CA HIS A 36 -15.85 13.80 -10.87
C HIS A 36 -14.47 14.36 -10.53
N PHE A 37 -14.23 15.66 -10.75
CA PHE A 37 -12.99 16.27 -10.30
C PHE A 37 -13.10 16.63 -8.81
N CYS A 38 -12.35 15.91 -7.98
CA CYS A 38 -12.28 16.15 -6.55
C CYS A 38 -11.25 17.25 -6.27
N GLU A 39 -11.70 18.49 -6.18
CA GLU A 39 -10.82 19.65 -5.95
C GLU A 39 -9.99 19.54 -4.65
N PRO A 40 -10.53 19.10 -3.49
CA PRO A 40 -9.71 18.95 -2.28
C PRO A 40 -8.55 17.96 -2.43
N MET A 41 -8.73 16.90 -3.22
CA MET A 41 -7.71 15.88 -3.46
C MET A 41 -6.89 16.13 -4.74
N GLN A 42 -7.33 17.06 -5.60
CA GLN A 42 -6.75 17.36 -6.91
C GLN A 42 -6.67 16.12 -7.84
N VAL A 43 -7.70 15.27 -7.81
CA VAL A 43 -7.77 14.04 -8.62
C VAL A 43 -9.13 13.88 -9.30
N TRP A 44 -9.14 13.14 -10.40
CA TRP A 44 -10.38 12.66 -11.00
C TRP A 44 -10.83 11.36 -10.33
N LEU A 45 -12.06 11.35 -9.83
CA LEU A 45 -12.73 10.16 -9.30
C LEU A 45 -13.52 9.51 -10.44
N ILE A 46 -13.23 8.24 -10.72
CA ILE A 46 -13.98 7.41 -11.66
C ILE A 46 -14.71 6.36 -10.84
N THR A 47 -16.04 6.30 -10.97
CA THR A 47 -16.86 5.51 -10.04
C THR A 47 -17.68 4.40 -10.70
N ARG A 48 -17.90 4.44 -12.02
CA ARG A 48 -18.59 3.37 -12.74
C ARG A 48 -17.66 2.20 -13.04
N TYR A 49 -18.19 0.98 -12.92
CA TYR A 49 -17.43 -0.25 -13.15
C TYR A 49 -16.79 -0.29 -14.54
N ASP A 50 -17.57 -0.03 -15.60
CA ASP A 50 -17.08 -0.12 -16.98
C ASP A 50 -15.96 0.88 -17.26
N ASP A 51 -16.08 2.11 -16.75
CA ASP A 51 -15.08 3.16 -16.90
C ASP A 51 -13.77 2.78 -16.19
N ILE A 52 -13.86 2.26 -14.96
CA ILE A 52 -12.70 1.76 -14.20
C ILE A 52 -12.06 0.57 -14.92
N PHE A 53 -12.86 -0.41 -15.34
CA PHE A 53 -12.37 -1.63 -15.97
C PHE A 53 -11.67 -1.35 -17.30
N GLN A 54 -12.23 -0.47 -18.13
CA GLN A 54 -11.57 -0.04 -19.37
C GLN A 54 -10.31 0.78 -19.07
N GLY A 55 -10.38 1.69 -18.12
CA GLY A 55 -9.25 2.52 -17.72
C GLY A 55 -8.05 1.71 -17.25
N LEU A 56 -8.27 0.74 -16.36
CA LEU A 56 -7.21 -0.16 -15.85
C LEU A 56 -6.54 -1.01 -16.94
N ARG A 57 -7.16 -1.16 -18.11
CA ARG A 57 -6.62 -1.91 -19.26
C ARG A 57 -5.92 -1.01 -20.28
N ASP A 58 -6.23 0.27 -20.31
CA ASP A 58 -5.62 1.25 -21.22
C ASP A 58 -4.37 1.89 -20.60
N THR A 59 -3.36 1.06 -20.34
CA THR A 59 -2.09 1.47 -19.71
C THR A 59 -1.26 2.42 -20.58
N LYS A 60 -1.63 2.61 -21.85
CA LYS A 60 -0.99 3.61 -22.73
C LYS A 60 -1.51 5.01 -22.47
N ARG A 61 -2.78 5.15 -22.09
CA ARG A 61 -3.40 6.45 -21.76
C ARG A 61 -3.36 6.74 -20.27
N LEU A 62 -3.53 5.71 -19.44
CA LEU A 62 -3.55 5.81 -17.99
C LEU A 62 -2.33 5.08 -17.42
N SER A 63 -1.26 5.84 -17.25
CA SER A 63 -0.02 5.39 -16.62
C SER A 63 -0.25 5.00 -15.16
N SER A 64 0.50 4.01 -14.67
CA SER A 64 0.55 3.66 -13.25
C SER A 64 1.53 4.53 -12.46
N SER A 65 2.31 5.39 -13.13
CA SER A 65 3.22 6.32 -12.46
C SER A 65 2.44 7.29 -11.56
N ARG A 66 2.95 7.47 -10.34
CA ARG A 66 2.37 8.34 -9.32
C ARG A 66 3.10 9.67 -9.17
N ASP A 67 4.08 9.97 -10.02
CA ASP A 67 4.91 11.18 -9.89
C ASP A 67 4.07 12.46 -9.81
N GLY A 68 3.01 12.56 -10.63
CA GLY A 68 2.10 13.70 -10.64
C GLY A 68 1.18 13.79 -9.41
N MET A 69 0.99 12.70 -8.67
CA MET A 69 0.03 12.61 -7.58
C MET A 69 0.51 13.30 -6.29
N TYR A 70 1.82 13.45 -6.14
CA TYR A 70 2.43 14.13 -4.99
C TYR A 70 2.46 15.66 -5.14
N LEU A 71 2.27 16.18 -6.36
CA LEU A 71 2.42 17.61 -6.66
C LEU A 71 1.27 18.48 -6.11
N GLY A 72 0.07 17.93 -5.95
CA GLY A 72 -1.06 18.67 -5.39
C GLY A 72 -0.94 18.87 -3.86
N PRO A 73 -0.83 17.78 -3.07
CA PRO A 73 -0.97 17.86 -1.62
C PRO A 73 0.26 18.41 -0.86
N LEU A 74 1.46 18.35 -1.44
CA LEU A 74 2.69 18.83 -0.76
C LEU A 74 2.82 20.35 -0.81
N THR A 75 3.22 20.97 0.30
CA THR A 75 3.57 22.40 0.32
C THR A 75 4.81 22.68 -0.55
N PRO A 76 4.98 23.90 -1.07
CA PRO A 76 6.18 24.27 -1.85
C PRO A 76 7.50 23.92 -1.14
N ASP A 77 7.56 24.09 0.18
CA ASP A 77 8.76 23.81 0.98
C ASP A 77 9.03 22.30 1.14
N ASN A 78 7.98 21.48 1.19
CA ASN A 78 8.11 20.03 1.36
C ASN A 78 8.34 19.28 0.05
N ARG A 79 7.95 19.82 -1.11
CA ARG A 79 8.20 19.21 -2.42
C ARG A 79 9.66 18.81 -2.66
N PRO A 80 10.66 19.70 -2.54
CA PRO A 80 12.06 19.32 -2.77
C PRO A 80 12.56 18.30 -1.74
N ARG A 81 12.07 18.39 -0.49
CA ARG A 81 12.42 17.46 0.59
C ARG A 81 11.86 16.05 0.36
N ALA A 82 10.68 15.94 -0.23
CA ALA A 82 10.03 14.67 -0.55
C ALA A 82 10.61 13.97 -1.79
N GLN A 83 11.41 14.66 -2.61
CA GLN A 83 11.90 14.15 -3.88
C GLN A 83 12.63 12.79 -3.77
N PRO A 84 13.51 12.54 -2.77
CA PRO A 84 14.17 11.23 -2.63
C PRO A 84 13.18 10.10 -2.34
N LEU A 85 12.18 10.37 -1.48
CA LEU A 85 11.14 9.41 -1.14
C LEU A 85 10.24 9.10 -2.35
N ILE A 86 9.83 10.14 -3.09
CA ILE A 86 9.05 9.99 -4.32
C ILE A 86 9.82 9.16 -5.34
N GLN A 87 11.08 9.51 -5.62
CA GLN A 87 11.92 8.76 -6.57
C GLN A 87 12.05 7.29 -6.19
N HIS A 88 12.21 7.00 -4.90
CA HIS A 88 12.29 5.63 -4.43
C HIS A 88 10.97 4.87 -4.64
N ILE A 89 9.85 5.48 -4.25
CA ILE A 89 8.51 4.86 -4.37
C ILE A 89 8.08 4.71 -5.85
N SER A 90 8.47 5.63 -6.72
CA SER A 90 8.21 5.53 -8.17
C SER A 90 8.91 4.33 -8.81
N GLY A 91 9.97 3.80 -8.18
CA GLY A 91 10.63 2.56 -8.59
C GLY A 91 9.90 1.27 -8.16
N TRP A 92 8.85 1.35 -7.33
CA TRP A 92 8.13 0.18 -6.85
C TRP A 92 7.26 -0.42 -7.95
N LEU A 93 7.13 -1.75 -7.95
CA LEU A 93 6.47 -2.49 -9.03
C LEU A 93 5.09 -1.94 -9.41
N GLN A 94 4.25 -1.60 -8.43
CA GLN A 94 2.88 -1.11 -8.69
C GLN A 94 2.80 0.30 -9.31
N ASN A 95 3.92 1.03 -9.37
CA ASN A 95 4.00 2.38 -9.92
C ASN A 95 4.70 2.44 -11.29
N LEU A 96 5.05 1.28 -11.85
CA LEU A 96 5.75 1.19 -13.13
C LEU A 96 4.79 0.85 -14.26
N ASP A 97 5.11 1.34 -15.45
CA ASP A 97 4.50 0.88 -16.70
C ASP A 97 5.42 -0.10 -17.44
N ALA A 98 4.91 -0.70 -18.51
CA ALA A 98 5.76 -1.49 -19.42
C ALA A 98 6.84 -0.59 -20.08
N PRO A 99 8.05 -1.10 -20.32
CA PRO A 99 8.46 -2.51 -20.21
C PRO A 99 8.93 -2.94 -18.80
N ASP A 100 9.29 -2.01 -17.92
CA ASP A 100 9.90 -2.33 -16.63
C ASP A 100 8.94 -3.07 -15.70
N HIS A 101 7.67 -2.67 -15.64
CA HIS A 101 6.65 -3.41 -14.93
C HIS A 101 6.57 -4.86 -15.40
N THR A 102 6.59 -5.10 -16.72
CA THR A 102 6.48 -6.46 -17.27
C THR A 102 7.69 -7.31 -16.88
N ARG A 103 8.89 -6.73 -16.95
CA ARG A 103 10.15 -7.38 -16.57
C ARG A 103 10.15 -7.77 -15.09
N LEU A 104 9.82 -6.83 -14.20
CA LEU A 104 9.84 -7.05 -12.74
C LEU A 104 8.68 -7.94 -12.28
N ARG A 105 7.47 -7.75 -12.83
CA ARG A 105 6.29 -8.58 -12.52
C ARG A 105 6.52 -10.04 -12.84
N LYS A 106 7.30 -10.33 -13.91
CA LYS A 106 7.70 -11.69 -14.27
C LYS A 106 8.55 -12.35 -13.19
N LEU A 107 9.51 -11.63 -12.61
CA LEU A 107 10.36 -12.14 -11.52
C LEU A 107 9.52 -12.41 -10.26
N VAL A 108 8.72 -11.43 -9.84
CA VAL A 108 7.82 -11.60 -8.69
C VAL A 108 6.84 -12.75 -8.93
N GLY A 109 6.33 -12.91 -10.16
CA GLY A 109 5.41 -13.99 -10.51
C GLY A 109 5.95 -15.41 -10.27
N LEU A 110 7.28 -15.60 -10.30
CA LEU A 110 7.91 -16.90 -10.00
C LEU A 110 7.69 -17.32 -8.54
N ALA A 111 7.47 -16.36 -7.66
CA ALA A 111 7.33 -16.59 -6.23
C ALA A 111 5.88 -16.68 -5.73
N PHE A 112 4.91 -16.36 -6.60
CA PHE A 112 3.47 -16.41 -6.29
C PHE A 112 2.75 -17.47 -7.13
N THR A 113 3.41 -18.60 -7.38
CA THR A 113 2.79 -19.73 -8.09
C THR A 113 1.77 -20.45 -7.20
N PRO A 114 0.75 -21.12 -7.77
CA PRO A 114 -0.22 -21.88 -6.97
C PRO A 114 0.42 -22.87 -5.98
N ARG A 115 1.54 -23.48 -6.38
CA ARG A 115 2.30 -24.38 -5.51
C ARG A 115 2.90 -23.65 -4.31
N MET A 116 3.59 -22.53 -4.53
CA MET A 116 4.17 -21.75 -3.43
C MET A 116 3.10 -21.22 -2.49
N ILE A 117 1.95 -20.79 -3.01
CA ILE A 117 0.82 -20.39 -2.16
C ILE A 117 0.27 -21.57 -1.34
N ALA A 118 0.17 -22.77 -1.92
CA ALA A 118 -0.23 -23.97 -1.17
C ALA A 118 0.79 -24.32 -0.07
N ASP A 119 2.08 -24.18 -0.35
CA ASP A 119 3.16 -24.43 0.60
C ASP A 119 3.17 -23.40 1.76
N LEU A 120 2.56 -22.23 1.60
CA LEU A 120 2.36 -21.26 2.68
C LEU A 120 1.23 -21.65 3.64
N GLN A 121 0.28 -22.49 3.25
CA GLN A 121 -0.89 -22.80 4.07
C GLN A 121 -0.52 -23.36 5.46
N PRO A 122 0.41 -24.34 5.61
CA PRO A 122 0.83 -24.82 6.93
C PRO A 122 1.45 -23.70 7.77
N ARG A 123 2.22 -22.80 7.15
CA ARG A 123 2.84 -21.68 7.85
C ARG A 123 1.81 -20.66 8.33
N ILE A 124 0.86 -20.31 7.48
CA ILE A 124 -0.26 -19.42 7.84
C ILE A 124 -1.05 -20.02 9.01
N GLN A 125 -1.31 -21.33 9.00
CA GLN A 125 -1.99 -22.01 10.11
C GLN A 125 -1.20 -21.91 11.42
N GLN A 126 0.13 -22.03 11.38
CA GLN A 126 0.98 -21.83 12.56
C GLN A 126 0.90 -20.41 13.09
N ILE A 127 0.92 -19.39 12.21
CA ILE A 127 0.79 -17.99 12.61
C ILE A 127 -0.58 -17.75 13.26
N ILE A 128 -1.65 -18.27 12.66
CA ILE A 128 -3.00 -18.20 13.24
C ILE A 128 -3.03 -18.83 14.64
N ASN A 129 -2.50 -20.04 14.79
CA ASN A 129 -2.46 -20.73 16.08
C ASN A 129 -1.64 -19.96 17.13
N GLN A 130 -0.53 -19.33 16.73
CA GLN A 130 0.27 -18.48 17.61
C GLN A 130 -0.53 -17.26 18.07
N LEU A 131 -1.16 -16.53 17.14
CA LEU A 131 -1.96 -15.35 17.47
C LEU A 131 -3.15 -15.69 18.37
N LEU A 132 -3.81 -16.83 18.15
CA LEU A 132 -4.88 -17.31 19.02
C LEU A 132 -4.35 -17.70 20.41
N THR A 133 -3.19 -18.36 20.48
CA THR A 133 -2.51 -18.66 21.75
C THR A 133 -2.15 -17.39 22.51
N ASP A 134 -1.67 -16.35 21.82
CA ASP A 134 -1.28 -15.07 22.42
C ASP A 134 -2.50 -14.29 22.95
N ILE A 135 -3.67 -14.44 22.33
CA ILE A 135 -4.95 -13.92 22.87
C ILE A 135 -5.33 -14.69 24.15
N GLY A 136 -5.07 -16.00 24.18
CA GLY A 136 -5.30 -16.86 25.34
C GLY A 136 -6.79 -16.96 25.73
N ASP A 137 -7.05 -17.10 27.02
CA ASP A 137 -8.40 -17.22 27.59
C ASP A 137 -9.03 -15.86 27.95
N ALA A 138 -8.62 -14.78 27.28
CA ALA A 138 -9.21 -13.46 27.53
C ALA A 138 -10.68 -13.42 27.12
N ASP A 139 -11.56 -12.99 28.03
CA ASP A 139 -13.00 -12.83 27.74
C ASP A 139 -13.26 -11.76 26.66
N GLU A 140 -12.38 -10.76 26.56
CA GLU A 140 -12.42 -9.68 25.57
C GLU A 140 -11.03 -9.41 25.00
N CYS A 141 -10.95 -9.16 23.69
CA CYS A 141 -9.73 -8.69 23.04
C CYS A 141 -10.05 -7.68 21.94
N GLU A 142 -9.10 -6.77 21.67
CA GLU A 142 -9.18 -5.90 20.49
C GLU A 142 -8.72 -6.71 19.27
N PHE A 143 -9.68 -7.40 18.64
CA PHE A 143 -9.40 -8.40 17.61
C PHE A 143 -8.59 -7.86 16.42
N ASN A 144 -8.76 -6.57 16.07
CA ASN A 144 -8.03 -6.00 14.94
C ASN A 144 -6.52 -5.91 15.23
N LYS A 145 -6.12 -5.34 16.37
CA LYS A 145 -4.72 -5.25 16.82
C LYS A 145 -4.13 -6.62 17.17
N SER A 146 -4.91 -7.50 17.78
CA SER A 146 -4.42 -8.80 18.24
C SER A 146 -4.34 -9.86 17.14
N PHE A 147 -5.15 -9.77 16.09
CA PHE A 147 -5.25 -10.81 15.06
C PHE A 147 -5.20 -10.28 13.62
N CYS A 148 -6.08 -9.35 13.24
CA CYS A 148 -6.23 -8.93 11.85
C CYS A 148 -5.02 -8.20 11.28
N LEU A 149 -4.41 -7.30 12.06
CA LEU A 149 -3.21 -6.56 11.64
C LEU A 149 -1.94 -7.43 11.68
N PRO A 150 -1.68 -8.23 12.74
CA PRO A 150 -0.47 -9.04 12.80
C PRO A 150 -0.41 -10.15 11.74
N LEU A 151 -1.52 -10.83 11.47
CA LEU A 151 -1.54 -12.00 10.58
C LEU A 151 -0.94 -11.74 9.19
N PRO A 152 -1.46 -10.82 8.35
CA PRO A 152 -0.90 -10.58 7.02
C PRO A 152 0.52 -10.02 7.10
N ALA A 153 0.85 -9.25 8.14
CA ALA A 153 2.17 -8.68 8.32
C ALA A 153 3.23 -9.73 8.64
N MET A 154 2.90 -10.73 9.45
CA MET A 154 3.78 -11.88 9.72
C MET A 154 3.93 -12.77 8.49
N VAL A 155 2.83 -13.01 7.76
CA VAL A 155 2.86 -13.81 6.52
C VAL A 155 3.79 -13.18 5.49
N ILE A 156 3.69 -11.87 5.23
CA ILE A 156 4.57 -11.22 4.24
C ILE A 156 6.03 -11.17 4.71
N CYS A 157 6.29 -10.99 6.02
CA CYS A 157 7.64 -11.05 6.57
C CYS A 157 8.27 -12.42 6.35
N ASP A 158 7.52 -13.50 6.59
CA ASP A 158 8.00 -14.86 6.38
C ASP A 158 8.22 -15.17 4.90
N MET A 159 7.30 -14.75 4.02
CA MET A 159 7.46 -14.88 2.58
C MET A 159 8.72 -14.16 2.07
N LEU A 160 9.02 -12.97 2.60
CA LEU A 160 10.23 -12.22 2.30
C LEU A 160 11.49 -12.79 2.97
N GLY A 161 11.36 -13.74 3.89
CA GLY A 161 12.49 -14.26 4.66
C GLY A 161 13.08 -13.25 5.65
N ILE A 162 12.28 -12.29 6.11
CA ILE A 162 12.67 -11.29 7.10
C ILE A 162 12.76 -11.97 8.48
N PRO A 163 13.95 -12.00 9.11
CA PRO A 163 14.11 -12.60 10.43
C PRO A 163 13.24 -11.91 11.50
N THR A 164 12.76 -12.68 12.46
CA THR A 164 11.80 -12.24 13.51
C THR A 164 12.23 -10.96 14.21
N GLU A 165 13.54 -10.80 14.47
CA GLU A 165 14.12 -9.63 15.13
C GLU A 165 13.94 -8.32 14.33
N TYR A 166 13.81 -8.40 13.01
CA TYR A 166 13.61 -7.23 12.14
C TYR A 166 12.13 -6.96 11.84
N GLN A 167 11.24 -7.92 12.05
CA GLN A 167 9.84 -7.81 11.62
C GLN A 167 9.11 -6.62 12.26
N ARG A 168 9.37 -6.32 13.54
CA ARG A 168 8.75 -5.16 14.21
C ARG A 168 9.19 -3.84 13.58
N GLY A 169 10.50 -3.69 13.32
CA GLY A 169 11.05 -2.49 12.68
C GLY A 169 10.54 -2.33 11.26
N PHE A 170 10.52 -3.42 10.48
CA PHE A 170 9.97 -3.46 9.13
C PHE A 170 8.51 -3.00 9.08
N ARG A 171 7.64 -3.54 9.96
CA ARG A 171 6.23 -3.14 10.01
C ARG A 171 6.06 -1.66 10.33
N HIS A 172 6.75 -1.18 11.36
CA HIS A 172 6.71 0.23 11.74
C HIS A 172 7.19 1.14 10.60
N ALA A 173 8.25 0.75 9.90
CA ALA A 173 8.76 1.52 8.76
C ALA A 173 7.76 1.55 7.59
N MET A 174 7.06 0.44 7.32
CA MET A 174 5.99 0.38 6.32
C MET A 174 4.78 1.25 6.69
N GLU A 175 4.40 1.29 7.97
CA GLU A 175 3.31 2.16 8.47
C GLU A 175 3.61 3.65 8.21
N GLU A 176 4.85 4.10 8.47
CA GLU A 176 5.26 5.49 8.24
C GLU A 176 5.35 5.87 6.75
N ILE A 177 5.65 4.90 5.87
CA ILE A 177 5.74 5.13 4.41
C ILE A 177 4.38 5.02 3.73
N LEU A 178 3.41 4.32 4.35
CA LEU A 178 2.09 4.06 3.78
C LEU A 178 1.37 5.31 3.22
N PRO A 179 1.44 6.51 3.83
CA PRO A 179 0.82 7.72 3.27
C PRO A 179 1.34 8.08 1.87
N PHE A 180 2.64 7.84 1.61
CA PHE A 180 3.25 8.09 0.31
C PHE A 180 2.99 6.94 -0.67
N SER A 181 2.87 5.70 -0.21
CA SER A 181 2.53 4.55 -1.07
C SER A 181 1.07 4.59 -1.54
N SER A 182 0.14 4.90 -0.63
CA SER A 182 -1.32 4.87 -0.88
C SER A 182 -1.79 5.99 -1.80
N GLY A 183 -0.93 6.97 -2.09
CA GLY A 183 -1.18 7.91 -3.16
C GLY A 183 -1.61 9.30 -2.74
N GLY A 184 -1.10 9.74 -1.60
CA GLY A 184 -1.34 11.08 -1.13
C GLY A 184 -2.69 11.26 -0.45
N GLY A 185 -2.90 12.50 -0.01
CA GLY A 185 -3.95 12.88 0.92
C GLY A 185 -3.50 14.03 1.80
N PRO A 186 -4.40 14.61 2.62
CA PRO A 186 -4.12 15.83 3.37
C PRO A 186 -2.97 15.69 4.37
N ARG A 187 -2.60 14.46 4.75
CA ARG A 187 -1.57 14.17 5.77
C ARG A 187 -0.16 14.00 5.21
N LEU A 188 0.07 14.15 3.90
CA LEU A 188 1.42 13.95 3.32
C LEU A 188 2.49 14.85 3.93
N ASN A 189 2.15 16.10 4.26
CA ASN A 189 3.11 17.04 4.85
C ASN A 189 3.54 16.61 6.26
N GLU A 190 2.62 16.08 7.06
CA GLU A 190 2.91 15.60 8.42
C GLU A 190 3.70 14.28 8.40
N ALA A 191 3.45 13.43 7.40
CA ALA A 191 4.08 12.13 7.26
C ALA A 191 5.51 12.19 6.67
N LEU A 192 5.96 13.34 6.17
CA LEU A 192 7.20 13.44 5.40
C LEU A 192 8.45 13.06 6.22
N ASP A 193 8.62 13.67 7.39
CA ASP A 193 9.83 13.47 8.20
C ASP A 193 9.93 12.04 8.74
N PRO A 194 8.85 11.42 9.29
CA PRO A 194 8.86 10.01 9.64
C PRO A 194 9.17 9.10 8.44
N ALA A 195 8.53 9.33 7.29
CA ALA A 195 8.71 8.49 6.11
C ALA A 195 10.15 8.54 5.57
N LEU A 196 10.77 9.73 5.52
CA LEU A 196 12.17 9.89 5.09
C LEU A 196 13.14 9.14 6.01
N SER A 197 12.95 9.22 7.33
CA SER A 197 13.80 8.51 8.28
C SER A 197 13.70 6.99 8.11
N ARG A 198 12.49 6.47 7.90
CA ARG A 198 12.25 5.02 7.80
C ARG A 198 12.63 4.42 6.46
N LEU A 199 12.64 5.22 5.39
CA LEU A 199 13.05 4.77 4.07
C LEU A 199 14.50 4.25 4.05
N ASN A 200 15.40 4.95 4.73
CA ASN A 200 16.80 4.54 4.82
C ASN A 200 16.93 3.22 5.57
N GLU A 201 16.26 3.07 6.71
CA GLU A 201 16.27 1.82 7.49
C GLU A 201 15.78 0.61 6.68
N LEU A 202 14.73 0.80 5.87
CA LEU A 202 14.22 -0.27 4.99
C LEU A 202 15.19 -0.60 3.86
N THR A 203 15.81 0.42 3.27
CA THR A 203 16.79 0.24 2.20
C THR A 203 18.01 -0.54 2.72
N ASP A 204 18.50 -0.18 3.92
CA ASP A 204 19.60 -0.86 4.58
C ASP A 204 19.25 -2.31 4.92
N LEU A 205 18.07 -2.54 5.50
CA LEU A 205 17.57 -3.89 5.81
C LEU A 205 17.53 -4.78 4.57
N PHE A 206 16.90 -4.34 3.49
CA PHE A 206 16.81 -5.14 2.27
C PHE A 206 18.18 -5.33 1.60
N THR A 207 19.06 -4.33 1.65
CA THR A 207 20.43 -4.47 1.12
C THR A 207 21.20 -5.55 1.88
N GLU A 208 21.13 -5.55 3.22
CA GLU A 208 21.74 -6.58 4.05
C GLU A 208 21.15 -7.97 3.75
N LEU A 209 19.82 -8.09 3.68
CA LEU A 209 19.15 -9.36 3.41
C LEU A 209 19.52 -9.91 2.03
N ILE A 210 19.54 -9.07 0.99
CA ILE A 210 19.94 -9.46 -0.37
C ILE A 210 21.40 -9.95 -0.38
N ASP A 211 22.32 -9.23 0.24
CA ASP A 211 23.73 -9.63 0.28
C ASP A 211 23.95 -10.93 1.05
N ARG A 212 23.17 -11.16 2.12
CA ARG A 212 23.16 -12.45 2.82
C ARG A 212 22.62 -13.57 1.93
N ARG A 213 21.51 -13.36 1.21
CA ARG A 213 20.92 -14.38 0.32
C ARG A 213 21.76 -14.68 -0.92
N ARG A 214 22.56 -13.73 -1.40
CA ARG A 214 23.56 -13.98 -2.45
C ARG A 214 24.66 -14.94 -2.01
N ARG A 215 25.01 -14.96 -0.71
CA ARG A 215 26.03 -15.86 -0.14
C ARG A 215 25.41 -17.19 0.33
N GLU A 216 24.23 -17.12 0.93
CA GLU A 216 23.50 -18.25 1.51
C GLU A 216 22.02 -18.19 1.08
N PRO A 217 21.69 -18.69 -0.13
CA PRO A 217 20.31 -18.72 -0.62
C PRO A 217 19.41 -19.56 0.29
N ARG A 218 18.14 -19.16 0.42
CA ARG A 218 17.11 -19.87 1.18
C ARG A 218 15.87 -20.09 0.34
N GLU A 219 14.88 -20.80 0.88
CA GLU A 219 13.56 -20.95 0.26
C GLU A 219 12.67 -19.74 0.63
N ASP A 220 13.02 -18.55 0.15
CA ASP A 220 12.26 -17.31 0.35
C ASP A 220 12.20 -16.44 -0.92
N LEU A 221 11.31 -15.44 -0.91
CA LEU A 221 11.08 -14.55 -2.05
C LEU A 221 12.35 -13.81 -2.48
N ILE A 222 13.17 -13.37 -1.53
CA ILE A 222 14.42 -12.64 -1.83
C ILE A 222 15.42 -13.54 -2.57
N SER A 223 15.49 -14.83 -2.21
CA SER A 223 16.38 -15.79 -2.87
C SER A 223 15.86 -16.26 -4.23
N ALA A 224 14.55 -16.21 -4.44
CA ALA A 224 13.90 -16.64 -5.69
C ALA A 224 14.01 -15.60 -6.83
N MET A 225 14.41 -14.36 -6.53
CA MET A 225 14.54 -13.24 -7.47
C MET A 225 15.99 -12.89 -7.75
#